data_AF-S6AQ42-F1
#
_entry.id   AF-S6AQ42-F1
#
_cell.length_a   1.000
_cell.length_b   1.000
_cell.length_c   1.000
_cell.angle_alpha   90.00
_cell.angle_beta   90.00
_cell.angle_gamma   90.00
#
_symmetry.space_group_name_H-M   'P 1'
#
loop_
_entity.id
_entity.type
_entity.pdbx_description
1 polymer ?
#
loop_
_entity_poly.entity_id
_entity_poly.type
_entity_poly.pdbx_seq_one_letter_code
_entity_poly.pdbx_strand_id
1 'polypeptide(L)'
;MKADRFHKRLDEKQEGQQMNVWIRKYRIAQWLCGVLGIALVGCSTADNEMVGGNLTSVNHVDGTAVNWLEVNGYRTVGGGGRACCIVMPAKWRPGLMANIEWEVDPNADVIPPLRN
;
A
#
# COMPACT_ATOMS: atom_id res chain seq x y z
N MET A 1 0.28 75.00 -3.01
CA MET A 1 -0.86 74.37 -3.72
C MET A 1 -0.48 73.32 -4.77
N LYS A 2 0.58 73.46 -5.59
CA LYS A 2 1.01 72.39 -6.54
C LYS A 2 1.85 71.27 -5.89
N ALA A 3 2.68 71.60 -4.89
CA ALA A 3 3.55 70.65 -4.20
C ALA A 3 2.78 69.61 -3.37
N ASP A 4 1.69 70.04 -2.73
CA ASP A 4 0.85 69.19 -1.87
C ASP A 4 0.12 68.11 -2.69
N ARG A 5 -0.31 68.47 -3.90
CA ARG A 5 -0.94 67.54 -4.85
C ARG A 5 0.05 66.53 -5.44
N PHE A 6 1.34 66.88 -5.51
CA PHE A 6 2.38 66.00 -6.01
C PHE A 6 2.76 64.95 -4.97
N HIS A 7 2.93 65.34 -3.71
CA HIS A 7 3.20 64.41 -2.59
C HIS A 7 2.07 63.40 -2.43
N LYS A 8 0.80 63.85 -2.43
CA LYS A 8 -0.36 62.95 -2.35
C LYS A 8 -0.37 61.88 -3.46
N ARG A 9 0.10 62.24 -4.67
CA ARG A 9 0.16 61.31 -5.81
C ARG A 9 1.31 60.31 -5.70
N LEU A 10 2.40 60.65 -5.01
CA LEU A 10 3.50 59.74 -4.74
C LEU A 10 3.12 58.72 -3.66
N ASP A 11 2.40 59.17 -2.63
CA ASP A 11 1.90 58.30 -1.56
C ASP A 11 0.88 57.29 -2.09
N GLU A 12 -0.10 57.71 -2.89
CA GLU A 12 -1.07 56.81 -3.55
C GLU A 12 -0.38 55.78 -4.48
N LYS A 13 0.70 56.18 -5.16
CA LYS A 13 1.47 55.29 -6.05
C LYS A 13 2.32 54.29 -5.27
N GLN A 14 2.90 54.70 -4.14
CA GLN A 14 3.64 53.84 -3.21
C GLN A 14 2.72 52.80 -2.56
N GLU A 15 1.55 53.20 -2.08
CA GLU A 15 0.54 52.30 -1.52
C GLU A 15 0.03 51.30 -2.57
N GLY A 16 -0.27 51.77 -3.79
CA GLY A 16 -0.68 50.91 -4.90
C GLY A 16 0.39 49.89 -5.32
N GLN A 17 1.68 50.28 -5.33
CA GLN A 17 2.78 49.35 -5.60
C GLN A 17 2.92 48.29 -4.51
N GLN A 18 2.79 48.67 -3.24
CA GLN A 18 2.87 47.72 -2.12
C GLN A 18 1.72 46.72 -2.15
N MET A 19 0.49 47.17 -2.40
CA MET A 19 -0.68 46.30 -2.50
C MET A 19 -0.52 45.23 -3.59
N ASN A 20 0.06 45.57 -4.74
CA ASN A 20 0.32 44.61 -5.83
C ASN A 20 1.33 43.51 -5.44
N VAL A 21 2.33 43.85 -4.62
CA VAL A 21 3.32 42.90 -4.10
C VAL A 21 2.64 41.92 -3.13
N TRP A 22 1.80 42.42 -2.22
CA TRP A 22 1.05 41.60 -1.28
C TRP A 22 0.08 40.65 -1.98
N ILE A 23 -0.69 41.15 -2.96
CA ILE A 23 -1.62 40.34 -3.75
C ILE A 23 -0.88 39.21 -4.48
N ARG A 24 0.27 39.50 -5.10
CA ARG A 24 1.09 38.46 -5.77
C ARG A 24 1.58 37.40 -4.80
N LYS A 25 2.07 37.79 -3.62
CA LYS A 25 2.53 36.85 -2.59
C LYS A 25 1.38 35.98 -2.07
N TYR A 26 0.23 36.58 -1.80
CA TYR A 26 -0.95 35.86 -1.31
C TYR A 26 -1.48 34.87 -2.34
N ARG A 27 -1.50 35.26 -3.63
CA ARG A 27 -1.85 34.36 -4.73
C ARG A 27 -0.87 33.19 -4.86
N ILE A 28 0.43 33.44 -4.79
CA ILE A 28 1.45 32.38 -4.85
C ILE A 28 1.29 31.41 -3.67
N ALA A 29 1.14 31.94 -2.45
CA ALA A 29 0.92 31.12 -1.26
C ALA A 29 -0.37 30.29 -1.37
N GLN A 30 -1.47 30.88 -1.85
CA GLN A 30 -2.73 30.19 -2.07
C GLN A 30 -2.61 29.07 -3.11
N TRP A 31 -1.88 29.30 -4.20
CA TRP A 31 -1.60 28.26 -5.20
C TRP A 31 -0.75 27.12 -4.63
N LEU A 32 0.30 27.43 -3.86
CA LEU A 32 1.14 26.43 -3.21
C LEU A 32 0.35 25.58 -2.20
N CYS A 33 -0.46 26.21 -1.37
CA CYS A 33 -1.35 25.51 -0.44
C CYS A 33 -2.39 24.65 -1.17
N GLY A 34 -2.95 25.16 -2.28
CA GLY A 34 -3.91 24.43 -3.10
C GLY A 34 -3.30 23.18 -3.75
N VAL A 35 -2.11 23.28 -4.34
CA VAL A 35 -1.40 22.15 -4.95
C VAL A 35 -1.01 21.12 -3.89
N LEU A 36 -0.52 21.56 -2.73
CA LEU A 36 -0.19 20.67 -1.62
C LEU A 36 -1.45 19.92 -1.11
N GLY A 37 -2.58 20.62 -1.00
CA GLY A 37 -3.86 20.02 -0.65
C GLY A 37 -4.31 18.93 -1.64
N ILE A 38 -4.17 19.18 -2.95
CA ILE A 38 -4.53 18.20 -4.00
C ILE A 38 -3.63 16.96 -3.93
N ALA A 39 -2.31 17.14 -3.73
CA ALA A 39 -1.37 16.03 -3.65
C ALA A 39 -1.68 15.06 -2.50
N LEU A 40 -2.21 15.57 -1.38
CA LEU A 40 -2.55 14.77 -0.21
C LEU A 40 -3.86 13.96 -0.38
N VAL A 41 -4.78 14.37 -1.26
CA VAL A 41 -6.05 13.66 -1.50
C VAL A 41 -5.86 12.39 -2.35
N GLY A 42 -4.75 12.27 -3.08
CA GLY A 42 -4.50 11.15 -4.01
C GLY A 42 -4.08 9.82 -3.37
N CYS A 43 -4.06 9.68 -2.04
CA CYS A 43 -3.36 8.59 -1.37
C CYS A 43 -4.22 7.37 -0.95
N SER A 44 -5.50 7.26 -1.32
CA SER A 44 -6.39 6.27 -0.67
C SER A 44 -7.28 5.38 -1.55
N THR A 45 -7.05 5.23 -2.85
CA THR A 45 -7.91 4.37 -3.71
C THR A 45 -7.49 2.90 -3.81
N ALA A 46 -6.68 2.39 -2.88
CA ALA A 46 -6.40 0.96 -2.81
C ALA A 46 -7.44 0.25 -1.94
N ASP A 47 -8.39 -0.42 -2.59
CA ASP A 47 -9.32 -1.37 -1.96
C ASP A 47 -8.50 -2.52 -1.36
N ASN A 48 -8.26 -2.46 -0.05
CA ASN A 48 -7.45 -3.42 0.71
C ASN A 48 -8.32 -4.13 1.76
N GLU A 49 -9.52 -4.54 1.36
CA GLU A 49 -10.31 -5.44 2.19
C GLU A 49 -9.54 -6.74 2.43
N MET A 50 -9.38 -7.11 3.71
CA MET A 50 -8.71 -8.34 4.13
C MET A 50 -9.74 -9.34 4.65
N VAL A 51 -9.61 -10.58 4.24
CA VAL A 51 -10.53 -11.67 4.62
C VAL A 51 -9.76 -12.81 5.26
N GLY A 52 -10.45 -13.51 6.16
CA GLY A 52 -9.99 -14.75 6.74
C GLY A 52 -10.28 -15.92 5.81
N GLY A 53 -9.34 -16.86 5.69
CA GLY A 53 -9.49 -18.06 4.88
C GLY A 53 -8.94 -19.31 5.55
N ASN A 54 -9.09 -20.44 4.87
CA ASN A 54 -8.49 -21.72 5.23
C ASN A 54 -7.46 -22.11 4.17
N LEU A 55 -6.30 -22.59 4.60
CA LEU A 55 -5.28 -23.19 3.76
C LEU A 55 -5.37 -24.71 3.87
N THR A 56 -5.40 -25.40 2.73
CA THR A 56 -5.40 -26.87 2.67
C THR A 56 -4.23 -27.32 1.80
N SER A 57 -3.42 -28.24 2.30
CA SER A 57 -2.37 -28.87 1.50
C SER A 57 -2.93 -30.07 0.76
N VAL A 58 -2.66 -30.15 -0.54
CA VAL A 58 -3.04 -31.28 -1.38
C VAL A 58 -1.82 -31.66 -2.21
N ASN A 59 -1.43 -32.93 -2.16
CA ASN A 59 -0.36 -33.47 -3.01
C ASN A 59 -0.99 -34.22 -4.20
N HIS A 60 -0.61 -33.84 -5.42
CA HIS A 60 -1.06 -34.46 -6.67
C HIS A 60 0.05 -35.24 -7.39
N VAL A 61 1.24 -35.37 -6.79
CA VAL A 61 2.39 -36.03 -7.41
C VAL A 61 2.58 -37.42 -6.78
N ASP A 62 2.30 -38.47 -7.57
CA ASP A 62 2.48 -39.86 -7.16
C ASP A 62 3.95 -40.17 -6.79
N GLY A 63 4.15 -41.05 -5.82
CA GLY A 63 5.49 -41.43 -5.35
C GLY A 63 6.22 -40.33 -4.56
N THR A 64 5.51 -39.28 -4.14
CA THR A 64 6.06 -38.23 -3.28
C THR A 64 5.21 -38.06 -2.03
N ALA A 65 5.87 -37.72 -0.93
CA ALA A 65 5.21 -37.30 0.29
C ALA A 65 5.68 -35.89 0.62
N VAL A 66 4.75 -34.97 0.84
CA VAL A 66 5.07 -33.61 1.28
C VAL A 66 5.05 -33.61 2.80
N ASN A 67 6.15 -33.22 3.44
CA ASN A 67 6.24 -33.13 4.91
C ASN A 67 5.43 -31.93 5.41
N TRP A 68 5.62 -30.77 4.79
CA TRP A 68 4.93 -29.53 5.15
C TRP A 68 4.83 -28.58 3.96
N LEU A 69 3.86 -27.66 4.05
CA LEU A 69 3.63 -26.56 3.12
C LEU A 69 3.44 -25.28 3.93
N GLU A 70 4.09 -24.21 3.52
CA GLU A 70 3.96 -22.87 4.11
C GLU A 70 3.59 -21.85 3.04
N VAL A 71 2.61 -21.00 3.35
CA VAL A 71 2.18 -19.92 2.48
C VAL A 71 2.23 -18.62 3.27
N ASN A 72 3.10 -17.68 2.88
CA ASN A 72 3.27 -16.39 3.57
C ASN A 72 3.42 -16.51 5.10
N GLY A 73 4.16 -17.52 5.59
CA GLY A 73 4.33 -17.77 7.03
C GLY A 73 3.26 -18.67 7.68
N TYR A 74 2.20 -19.05 6.94
CA TYR A 74 1.17 -19.97 7.44
C TYR A 74 1.51 -21.41 7.05
N ARG A 75 1.91 -22.21 8.05
CA ARG A 75 2.38 -23.59 7.85
C ARG A 75 1.27 -24.62 8.04
N THR A 76 1.32 -25.66 7.23
CA THR A 76 0.44 -26.84 7.29
C THR A 76 1.27 -28.11 7.19
N VAL A 77 0.76 -29.22 7.73
CA VAL A 77 1.27 -30.56 7.42
C VAL A 77 1.01 -30.84 5.94
N GLY A 78 1.94 -31.46 5.21
CA GLY A 78 1.74 -31.79 3.81
C GLY A 78 0.77 -32.97 3.62
N GLY A 79 0.28 -33.13 2.39
CA GLY A 79 -0.56 -34.30 2.02
C GLY A 79 -1.95 -34.37 2.69
N GLY A 80 -2.56 -33.23 3.05
CA GLY A 80 -3.94 -33.19 3.58
C GLY A 80 -4.12 -32.34 4.84
N GLY A 81 -3.05 -31.74 5.35
CA GLY A 81 -3.11 -30.81 6.48
C GLY A 81 -3.89 -29.54 6.17
N ARG A 82 -4.38 -28.89 7.23
CA ARG A 82 -5.16 -27.66 7.16
C ARG A 82 -4.64 -26.64 8.15
N ALA A 83 -4.57 -25.38 7.74
CA ALA A 83 -4.44 -24.24 8.65
C ALA A 83 -5.64 -23.32 8.48
N CYS A 84 -6.23 -22.90 9.59
CA CYS A 84 -7.29 -21.91 9.59
C CYS A 84 -6.74 -20.51 9.83
N CYS A 85 -7.60 -19.52 9.61
CA CYS A 85 -7.34 -18.13 9.98
C CYS A 85 -6.18 -17.47 9.23
N ILE A 86 -5.92 -17.90 7.99
CA ILE A 86 -5.00 -17.15 7.12
C ILE A 86 -5.64 -15.81 6.77
N VAL A 87 -4.83 -14.76 6.71
CA VAL A 87 -5.31 -13.41 6.37
C VAL A 87 -4.78 -13.04 4.99
N MET A 88 -5.67 -12.72 4.07
CA MET A 88 -5.30 -12.37 2.69
C MET A 88 -6.22 -11.29 2.11
N PRO A 89 -5.79 -10.55 1.09
CA PRO A 89 -6.67 -9.61 0.40
C PRO A 89 -7.88 -10.33 -0.21
N ALA A 90 -9.06 -9.72 -0.10
CA ALA A 90 -10.30 -10.26 -0.64
C ALA A 90 -10.27 -10.39 -2.17
N LYS A 91 -9.54 -9.48 -2.84
CA LYS A 91 -9.42 -9.41 -4.30
C LYS A 91 -7.96 -9.54 -4.71
N TRP A 92 -7.69 -10.44 -5.64
CA TRP A 92 -6.38 -10.55 -6.27
C TRP A 92 -6.14 -9.38 -7.23
N ARG A 93 -4.92 -8.84 -7.25
CA ARG A 93 -4.54 -7.71 -8.10
C ARG A 93 -3.17 -7.93 -8.76
N PRO A 94 -2.90 -7.32 -9.92
CA PRO A 94 -1.58 -7.38 -10.54
C PRO A 94 -0.48 -6.93 -9.56
N GLY A 95 0.59 -7.72 -9.45
CA GLY A 95 1.69 -7.47 -8.51
C GLY A 95 1.50 -8.05 -7.10
N LEU A 96 0.32 -8.57 -6.75
CA LEU A 96 0.16 -9.39 -5.56
C LEU A 96 0.75 -10.78 -5.81
N MET A 97 1.53 -11.29 -4.87
CA MET A 97 2.17 -12.62 -4.94
C MET A 97 2.05 -13.32 -3.60
N ALA A 98 1.89 -14.65 -3.65
CA ALA A 98 2.03 -15.50 -2.47
C ALA A 98 3.42 -16.14 -2.50
N ASN A 99 4.16 -16.04 -1.39
CA ASN A 99 5.35 -16.85 -1.20
C ASN A 99 4.91 -18.23 -0.70
N ILE A 100 5.34 -19.28 -1.40
CA ILE A 100 4.95 -20.66 -1.12
C ILE A 100 6.23 -21.48 -1.01
N GLU A 101 6.39 -22.14 0.14
CA GLU A 101 7.52 -23.01 0.44
C GLU A 101 6.99 -24.38 0.86
N TRP A 102 7.66 -25.45 0.46
CA TRP A 102 7.30 -26.80 0.87
C TRP A 102 8.53 -27.70 0.88
N GLU A 103 8.41 -28.80 1.63
CA GLU A 103 9.45 -29.83 1.70
C GLU A 103 8.86 -31.18 1.29
N VAL A 104 9.55 -31.86 0.38
CA VAL A 104 9.25 -33.23 -0.04
C VAL A 104 10.13 -34.19 0.75
N ASP A 105 9.54 -35.27 1.26
CA ASP A 105 10.27 -36.37 1.87
C ASP A 105 11.12 -37.09 0.81
N PRO A 106 12.46 -37.12 0.94
CA PRO A 106 13.32 -37.87 0.02
C PRO A 106 13.15 -39.39 0.12
N ASN A 107 12.50 -39.89 1.18
CA ASN A 107 12.28 -41.31 1.44
C ASN A 107 10.78 -41.67 1.42
N ALA A 108 9.97 -40.99 0.62
CA ALA A 108 8.52 -41.20 0.54
C ALA A 108 8.13 -42.68 0.26
N ASP A 109 8.99 -43.45 -0.40
CA ASP A 109 8.78 -44.87 -0.71
C ASP A 109 9.10 -45.81 0.46
N VAL A 110 9.76 -45.31 1.52
CA VAL A 110 10.08 -46.08 2.71
C VAL A 110 8.87 -46.06 3.62
N ILE A 111 8.07 -47.13 3.60
CA ILE A 111 6.96 -47.33 4.53
C ILE A 111 7.51 -47.22 5.96
N PRO A 112 7.12 -46.19 6.75
CA PRO A 112 7.55 -46.12 8.14
C PRO A 112 6.97 -47.34 8.90
N PRO A 113 7.72 -47.93 9.86
CA PRO A 113 7.23 -49.08 10.60
C PRO A 113 5.88 -48.73 11.24
N LEU A 114 4.89 -49.61 11.06
CA LEU A 114 3.57 -49.46 11.63
C LEU A 114 3.73 -49.22 13.14
N ARG A 115 3.34 -48.02 13.59
CA ARG A 115 3.32 -47.69 15.01
C ARG A 115 2.17 -48.49 15.63
N ASN A 116 2.51 -49.53 16.39
CA ASN A 116 1.58 -50.31 17.22
C ASN A 116 0.87 -49.43 18.25
#